data_AF-A0A6M3K6F3-F1
#
_entry.id   AF-A0A6M3K6F3-F1
#
_cell.length_a   1.000
_cell.length_b   1.000
_cell.length_c   1.000
_cell.angle_alpha   90.00
_cell.angle_beta   90.00
_cell.angle_gamma   90.00
#
_symmetry.space_group_name_H-M   'P 1'
#
loop_
_entity.id
_entity.type
_entity.pdbx_description
1 polymer ?
#
loop_
_entity_poly.entity_id
_entity_poly.type
_entity_poly.pdbx_seq_one_letter_code
_entity_poly.pdbx_strand_id
1 'polypeptide(L)'
;MADFVKAHNLVMIHEGGYQANEADSGNYACGQLVGTKYGISAPTLQTWTGRCPSPDEMKNLSKETARLIYKERFWDKLGLDYVENQSVAEIIYDCYVNQTGYTLGILRMALEKQGFFIYPVIPFDHDTIISINNADQKQLFDDIKEGRRQKYLYQASKPSQSVFLEGWLKRLNKFEFGFFQKSKYYLFSVVLVVTLGIGILMYLNKKELVV
;
A
#
# COMPACT_ATOMS: atom_id res chain seq x y z
N MET A 1 4.35 -10.95 -5.37
CA MET A 1 4.82 -10.09 -4.26
C MET A 1 4.76 -8.66 -4.72
N ALA A 2 4.25 -7.78 -3.86
CA ALA A 2 4.07 -6.38 -4.17
C ALA A 2 5.41 -5.64 -4.20
N ASP A 3 5.47 -4.57 -4.97
CA ASP A 3 6.65 -3.75 -5.20
C ASP A 3 6.46 -2.37 -4.55
N PHE A 4 7.36 -2.05 -3.61
CA PHE A 4 7.36 -0.77 -2.91
C PHE A 4 7.53 0.41 -3.86
N VAL A 5 8.38 0.33 -4.88
CA VAL A 5 8.68 1.47 -5.76
C VAL A 5 7.43 1.88 -6.53
N LYS A 6 6.69 0.91 -7.07
CA LYS A 6 5.39 1.14 -7.71
C LYS A 6 4.39 1.80 -6.75
N ALA A 7 4.27 1.25 -5.55
CA ALA A 7 3.34 1.78 -4.55
C ALA A 7 3.71 3.19 -4.09
N HIS A 8 4.99 3.43 -3.86
CA HIS A 8 5.52 4.71 -3.43
C HIS A 8 5.31 5.79 -4.49
N ASN A 9 5.47 5.48 -5.77
CA ASN A 9 5.20 6.41 -6.86
C ASN A 9 3.71 6.83 -6.94
N LEU A 10 2.78 5.95 -6.56
CA LEU A 10 1.35 6.27 -6.50
C LEU A 10 1.00 7.15 -5.28
N VAL A 11 1.60 6.86 -4.13
CA VAL A 11 1.41 7.58 -2.86
C VAL A 11 2.04 8.97 -2.90
N MET A 12 3.16 9.13 -3.60
CA MET A 12 3.90 10.38 -3.73
C MET A 12 3.54 11.10 -5.03
N ILE A 13 2.35 11.71 -5.08
CA ILE A 13 2.08 12.69 -6.13
C ILE A 13 2.67 14.05 -5.71
N HIS A 14 3.90 14.25 -6.19
CA HIS A 14 4.61 15.50 -6.41
C HIS A 14 4.84 16.41 -5.19
N GLU A 15 5.96 16.12 -4.52
CA GLU A 15 6.91 17.09 -3.94
C GLU A 15 6.30 18.27 -3.21
N GLY A 16 5.57 17.96 -2.14
CA GLY A 16 5.39 18.91 -1.05
C GLY A 16 6.76 19.40 -0.61
N GLY A 17 7.02 20.69 -0.85
CA GLY A 17 8.21 21.36 -0.34
C GLY A 17 8.22 21.43 1.18
N TYR A 18 9.21 22.12 1.72
CA TYR A 18 9.23 22.41 3.14
C TYR A 18 8.04 23.31 3.51
N GLN A 19 7.35 22.98 4.59
CA GLN A 19 6.38 23.86 5.24
C GLN A 19 6.54 23.78 6.76
N ALA A 20 6.17 24.85 7.46
CA ALA A 20 6.19 24.92 8.92
C ALA A 20 5.01 25.74 9.44
N ASN A 21 3.79 25.28 9.16
CA ASN A 21 2.57 25.84 9.72
C ASN A 21 2.49 25.55 11.24
N GLU A 22 2.49 26.59 12.07
CA GLU A 22 2.38 26.49 13.53
C GLU A 22 1.05 25.87 14.01
N ALA A 23 -0.02 25.97 13.21
CA ALA A 23 -1.29 25.34 13.55
C ALA A 23 -1.30 23.81 13.33
N ASP A 24 -0.31 23.28 12.61
CA ASP A 24 -0.19 21.85 12.29
C ASP A 24 0.76 21.16 13.27
N SER A 25 0.20 20.35 14.18
CA SER A 25 0.97 19.60 15.16
C SER A 25 1.96 18.61 14.54
N GLY A 26 1.77 18.22 13.27
CA GLY A 26 2.72 17.41 12.52
C GLY A 26 4.06 18.10 12.24
N ASN A 27 4.14 19.42 12.40
CA ASN A 27 5.38 20.19 12.25
C ASN A 27 6.21 20.24 13.54
N TYR A 28 5.73 19.68 14.64
CA TYR A 28 6.42 19.77 15.93
C TYR A 28 7.11 18.46 16.33
N ALA A 29 8.35 18.57 16.78
CA ALA A 29 9.08 17.50 17.47
C ALA A 29 9.87 18.12 18.63
N CYS A 30 9.89 17.45 19.78
CA CYS A 30 10.56 17.95 20.99
C CYS A 30 10.17 19.39 21.40
N GLY A 31 8.92 19.79 21.15
CA GLY A 31 8.43 21.15 21.43
C GLY A 31 8.92 22.23 20.45
N GLN A 32 9.64 21.85 19.38
CA GLN A 32 10.18 22.77 18.39
C GLN A 32 9.40 22.65 17.08
N LEU A 33 9.18 23.79 16.39
CA LEU A 33 8.63 23.83 15.05
C LEU A 33 9.71 23.43 14.03
N VAL A 34 9.78 22.13 13.73
CA VAL A 34 10.73 21.54 12.78
C VAL A 34 10.23 21.66 11.34
N GLY A 35 8.91 21.53 11.14
CA GLY A 35 8.26 21.53 9.83
C GLY A 35 8.05 20.13 9.24
N THR A 36 7.55 20.06 8.02
CA THR A 36 7.42 18.84 7.22
C THR A 36 8.01 19.07 5.82
N LYS A 37 8.49 18.01 5.19
CA LYS A 37 8.97 18.03 3.80
C LYS A 37 8.75 16.67 3.16
N TYR A 38 8.33 16.63 1.89
CA TYR A 38 8.05 15.40 1.16
C TYR A 38 7.07 14.45 1.88
N GLY A 39 6.13 15.00 2.65
CA GLY A 39 5.17 14.21 3.44
C GLY A 39 5.75 13.60 4.72
N ILE A 40 7.02 13.82 5.04
CA ILE A 40 7.64 13.41 6.31
C ILE A 40 7.33 14.46 7.38
N SER A 41 6.66 14.03 8.44
CA SER A 41 6.37 14.86 9.61
C SER A 41 7.55 14.95 10.58
N ALA A 42 7.56 15.99 11.41
CA ALA A 42 8.61 16.17 12.41
C ALA A 42 8.71 14.96 13.37
N PRO A 43 7.61 14.39 13.90
CA PRO A 43 7.68 13.17 14.71
C PRO A 43 8.20 11.94 13.93
N THR A 44 7.92 11.88 12.62
CA THR A 44 8.42 10.81 11.76
C THR A 44 9.93 10.90 11.59
N LEU A 45 10.44 12.10 11.33
CA LEU A 45 11.88 12.34 11.24
C LEU A 45 12.57 12.10 12.59
N GLN A 46 11.96 12.52 13.71
CA GLN A 46 12.46 12.24 15.05
C GLN A 46 12.59 10.73 15.31
N THR A 47 11.58 9.94 14.92
CA THR A 47 11.64 8.49 15.09
C THR A 47 12.73 7.88 14.21
N TRP A 48 12.89 8.38 12.98
CA TRP A 48 13.92 7.92 12.06
C TRP A 48 15.34 8.20 12.55
N THR A 49 15.60 9.41 13.07
CA THR A 49 16.93 9.79 13.56
C THR A 49 17.22 9.28 14.96
N GLY A 50 16.19 8.86 15.71
CA GLY A 50 16.31 8.50 17.13
C GLY A 50 16.62 9.69 18.04
N ARG A 51 16.50 10.93 17.55
CA ARG A 51 16.81 12.17 18.29
C ARG A 51 15.93 13.33 17.83
N CYS A 52 15.93 14.42 18.58
CA CYS A 52 15.24 15.64 18.17
C CYS A 52 15.85 16.18 16.85
N PRO A 53 15.07 16.25 15.74
CA PRO A 53 15.54 16.81 14.49
C PRO A 53 15.46 18.35 14.52
N SER A 54 16.35 19.02 13.79
CA SER A 54 16.29 20.47 13.61
C SER A 54 15.46 20.88 12.38
N PRO A 55 14.98 22.14 12.31
CA PRO A 55 14.33 22.64 11.10
C PRO A 55 15.21 22.57 9.85
N ASP A 56 16.52 22.76 10.00
CA ASP A 56 17.46 22.70 8.88
C ASP A 56 17.66 21.28 8.38
N GLU A 57 17.59 20.27 9.25
CA GLU A 57 17.57 18.87 8.83
C GLU A 57 16.32 18.54 8.01
N MET A 58 15.15 19.04 8.43
CA MET A 58 13.90 18.86 7.67
C MET A 58 13.96 19.56 6.31
N LYS A 59 14.46 20.80 6.25
CA LYS A 59 14.67 21.53 4.98
C LYS A 59 15.64 20.82 4.05
N ASN A 60 16.70 20.23 4.59
CA ASN A 60 17.72 19.53 3.82
C ASN A 60 17.39 18.05 3.58
N LEU A 61 16.25 17.56 4.05
CA LEU A 61 15.81 16.18 3.81
C LEU A 61 15.77 15.91 2.31
N SER A 62 16.51 14.89 1.86
CA SER A 62 16.55 14.48 0.47
C SER A 62 15.33 13.60 0.13
N LYS A 63 14.93 13.58 -1.14
CA LYS A 63 13.87 12.67 -1.61
C LYS A 63 14.23 11.22 -1.38
N GLU A 64 15.50 10.88 -1.53
CA GLU A 64 15.98 9.51 -1.33
C GLU A 64 15.89 9.10 0.14
N THR A 65 16.28 9.98 1.06
CA THR A 65 16.10 9.74 2.50
C THR A 65 14.61 9.64 2.86
N ALA A 66 13.75 10.52 2.31
CA ALA A 66 12.31 10.43 2.51
C ALA A 66 11.77 9.07 2.01
N ARG A 67 12.20 8.60 0.83
CA ARG A 67 11.84 7.30 0.27
C ARG A 67 12.26 6.15 1.17
N LEU A 68 13.48 6.19 1.74
CA LEU A 68 13.95 5.19 2.71
C LEU A 68 13.11 5.18 3.99
N ILE A 69 12.76 6.36 4.52
CA ILE A 69 11.84 6.48 5.67
C ILE A 69 10.50 5.84 5.34
N TYR A 70 9.96 6.09 4.14
CA TYR A 70 8.70 5.50 3.71
C TYR A 70 8.77 3.98 3.62
N LYS A 71 9.85 3.45 3.03
CA LYS A 71 10.07 2.01 2.93
C LYS A 71 10.11 1.38 4.31
N GLU A 72 10.99 1.85 5.19
CA GLU A 72 11.19 1.23 6.49
C GLU A 72 9.93 1.36 7.37
N ARG A 73 9.41 2.58 7.53
CA ARG A 73 8.40 2.85 8.56
C ARG A 73 6.97 2.48 8.17
N PHE A 74 6.67 2.41 6.88
CA PHE A 74 5.29 2.25 6.41
C PHE A 74 5.08 1.05 5.50
N TRP A 75 6.14 0.53 4.85
CA TRP A 75 6.06 -0.66 4.01
C TRP A 75 6.63 -1.90 4.70
N ASP A 76 7.92 -1.87 5.05
CA ASP A 76 8.66 -2.97 5.68
C ASP A 76 8.10 -3.26 7.07
N LYS A 77 7.77 -2.21 7.83
CA LYS A 77 7.12 -2.35 9.15
C LYS A 77 5.83 -3.16 9.12
N LEU A 78 5.10 -3.15 8.01
CA LEU A 78 3.89 -3.96 7.82
C LEU A 78 4.19 -5.32 7.18
N GLY A 79 5.36 -5.51 6.57
CA GLY A 79 5.66 -6.73 5.80
C GLY A 79 4.93 -6.78 4.45
N LEU A 80 4.70 -5.65 3.79
CA LEU A 80 3.90 -5.60 2.56
C LEU A 80 4.55 -6.29 1.35
N ASP A 81 5.85 -6.59 1.40
CA ASP A 81 6.51 -7.45 0.42
C ASP A 81 5.84 -8.84 0.34
N TYR A 82 5.22 -9.30 1.43
CA TYR A 82 4.54 -10.59 1.50
C TYR A 82 3.10 -10.57 0.95
N VAL A 83 2.56 -9.42 0.57
CA VAL A 83 1.25 -9.30 -0.07
C VAL A 83 1.38 -9.59 -1.56
N GLU A 84 0.55 -10.48 -2.09
CA GLU A 84 0.66 -10.96 -3.48
C GLU A 84 0.10 -9.97 -4.49
N ASN A 85 -1.01 -9.31 -4.16
CA ASN A 85 -1.67 -8.34 -5.04
C ASN A 85 -1.16 -6.92 -4.81
N GLN A 86 -0.64 -6.32 -5.88
CA GLN A 86 -0.07 -4.97 -5.86
C GLN A 86 -1.08 -3.92 -5.40
N SER A 87 -2.30 -3.92 -5.93
CA SER A 87 -3.30 -2.89 -5.60
C SER A 87 -3.77 -2.97 -4.15
N VAL A 88 -3.88 -4.19 -3.60
CA VAL A 88 -4.17 -4.40 -2.18
C VAL A 88 -3.02 -3.89 -1.30
N ALA A 89 -1.77 -4.21 -1.64
CA ALA A 89 -0.61 -3.69 -0.91
C ALA A 89 -0.55 -2.16 -0.95
N GLU A 90 -0.80 -1.55 -2.11
CA GLU A 90 -0.82 -0.11 -2.33
C GLU A 90 -1.85 0.61 -1.46
N ILE A 91 -3.09 0.10 -1.40
CA ILE A 91 -4.13 0.75 -0.62
C ILE A 91 -3.94 0.56 0.88
N ILE A 92 -3.37 -0.56 1.33
CA ILE A 92 -2.98 -0.78 2.73
C ILE A 92 -1.83 0.16 3.11
N TYR A 93 -0.79 0.23 2.28
CA TYR A 93 0.35 1.15 2.46
C TYR A 93 -0.12 2.60 2.61
N ASP A 94 -0.94 3.10 1.68
CA ASP A 94 -1.46 4.46 1.72
C ASP A 94 -2.41 4.70 2.91
N CYS A 95 -3.16 3.67 3.31
CA CYS A 95 -3.96 3.72 4.53
C CYS A 95 -3.06 3.92 5.75
N TYR A 96 -1.96 3.17 5.86
CA TYR A 96 -1.06 3.26 6.99
C TYR A 96 -0.29 4.59 7.04
N VAL A 97 -0.01 5.19 5.88
CA VAL A 97 0.62 6.52 5.80
C VAL A 97 -0.30 7.63 6.33
N ASN A 98 -1.60 7.61 6.00
CA ASN A 98 -2.50 8.75 6.25
C ASN A 98 -3.54 8.51 7.37
N GLN A 99 -3.76 7.25 7.72
CA GLN A 99 -4.79 6.79 8.66
C GLN A 99 -4.20 5.71 9.58
N THR A 100 -2.93 5.85 9.97
CA THR A 100 -2.14 4.86 10.74
C THR A 100 -2.92 4.23 11.90
N GLY A 101 -3.64 5.02 12.69
CA GLY A 101 -4.42 4.55 13.85
C GLY A 101 -5.70 3.78 13.50
N TYR A 102 -6.12 3.77 12.23
CA TYR A 102 -7.33 3.10 11.77
C TYR A 102 -7.06 1.92 10.84
N THR A 103 -5.84 1.78 10.30
CA THR A 103 -5.49 0.78 9.29
C THR A 103 -5.84 -0.65 9.70
N LEU A 104 -5.45 -1.07 10.90
CA LEU A 104 -5.74 -2.42 11.40
C LEU A 104 -7.23 -2.70 11.52
N GLY A 105 -7.99 -1.71 12.01
CA GLY A 105 -9.44 -1.83 12.13
C GLY A 105 -10.13 -1.91 10.77
N ILE A 106 -9.70 -1.10 9.80
CA ILE A 106 -10.24 -1.13 8.42
C ILE A 106 -9.92 -2.48 7.77
N LEU A 107 -8.67 -2.94 7.85
CA LEU A 107 -8.24 -4.21 7.27
C LEU A 107 -9.02 -5.38 7.88
N ARG A 108 -9.14 -5.43 9.22
CA ARG A 108 -9.92 -6.44 9.93
C ARG A 108 -11.36 -6.49 9.42
N MET A 109 -12.06 -5.36 9.40
CA MET A 109 -13.46 -5.31 8.96
C MET A 109 -13.63 -5.74 7.49
N ALA A 110 -12.66 -5.41 6.63
CA ALA A 110 -12.69 -5.82 5.22
C ALA A 110 -12.50 -7.35 5.06
N LEU A 111 -11.60 -7.94 5.85
CA LEU A 111 -11.37 -9.40 5.87
C LEU A 111 -12.53 -10.17 6.50
N GLU A 112 -13.14 -9.65 7.58
CA GLU A 112 -14.29 -10.27 8.25
C GLU A 112 -15.51 -10.39 7.32
N LYS A 113 -15.73 -9.40 6.43
CA LYS A 113 -16.79 -9.47 5.41
C LYS A 113 -16.65 -10.67 4.46
N GLN A 114 -15.45 -11.22 4.33
CA GLN A 114 -15.14 -12.37 3.49
C GLN A 114 -14.93 -13.66 4.31
N GLY A 115 -15.24 -13.63 5.61
CA GLY A 115 -15.13 -14.80 6.49
C GLY A 115 -13.76 -15.02 7.13
N PHE A 116 -12.83 -14.08 6.99
CA PHE A 116 -11.52 -14.14 7.67
C PHE A 116 -11.58 -13.36 8.99
N PHE A 117 -11.76 -14.07 10.10
CA PHE A 117 -11.85 -13.49 11.44
C PHE A 117 -10.48 -13.46 12.11
N ILE A 118 -9.72 -12.39 11.87
CA ILE A 118 -8.38 -12.19 12.43
C ILE A 118 -8.26 -10.89 13.22
N TYR A 119 -7.23 -10.79 14.07
CA TYR A 119 -6.87 -9.56 14.78
C TYR A 119 -5.48 -9.10 14.33
N PRO A 120 -5.38 -8.32 13.24
CA PRO A 120 -4.09 -7.98 12.66
C PRO A 120 -3.27 -7.12 13.62
N VAL A 121 -1.98 -7.42 13.73
CA VAL A 121 -0.97 -6.69 14.53
C VAL A 121 0.09 -6.07 13.63
N ILE A 122 1.00 -5.27 14.19
CA ILE A 122 2.13 -4.69 13.44
C ILE A 122 3.45 -5.12 14.09
N PRO A 123 4.37 -5.75 13.34
CA PRO A 123 4.26 -6.16 11.92
C PRO A 123 3.13 -7.15 11.66
N PHE A 124 2.64 -7.24 10.42
CA PHE A 124 1.66 -8.27 10.09
C PHE A 124 2.26 -9.65 10.34
N ASP A 125 1.53 -10.47 11.09
CA ASP A 125 1.88 -11.86 11.33
C ASP A 125 1.52 -12.73 10.13
N HIS A 126 1.90 -14.00 10.23
CA HIS A 126 1.68 -14.99 9.18
C HIS A 126 0.19 -15.14 8.83
N ASP A 127 -0.68 -15.19 9.85
CA ASP A 127 -2.12 -15.35 9.68
C ASP A 127 -2.75 -14.13 8.99
N THR A 128 -2.29 -12.93 9.30
CA THR A 128 -2.70 -11.70 8.61
C THR A 128 -2.34 -11.74 7.14
N ILE A 129 -1.09 -12.08 6.82
CA ILE A 129 -0.62 -12.17 5.41
C ILE A 129 -1.39 -13.25 4.64
N ILE A 130 -1.59 -14.43 5.24
CA ILE A 130 -2.37 -15.52 4.63
C ILE A 130 -3.80 -15.07 4.35
N SER A 131 -4.44 -14.39 5.31
CA SER A 131 -5.82 -13.92 5.14
C SER A 131 -5.93 -12.86 4.05
N ILE A 132 -4.96 -11.93 3.98
CA ILE A 132 -4.89 -10.95 2.89
C ILE A 132 -4.77 -11.65 1.54
N ASN A 133 -3.85 -12.61 1.39
CA ASN A 133 -3.57 -13.25 0.10
C ASN A 133 -4.69 -14.20 -0.35
N ASN A 134 -5.43 -14.82 0.58
CA ASN A 134 -6.52 -15.76 0.26
C ASN A 134 -7.89 -15.10 0.08
N ALA A 135 -8.06 -13.84 0.47
CA ALA A 135 -9.27 -13.09 0.22
C ALA A 135 -9.52 -12.85 -1.29
N ASP A 136 -10.75 -12.56 -1.68
CA ASP A 136 -11.03 -11.97 -2.99
C ASP A 136 -10.37 -10.59 -3.05
N GLN A 137 -9.35 -10.46 -3.90
CA GLN A 137 -8.47 -9.29 -3.92
C GLN A 137 -9.20 -8.02 -4.36
N LYS A 138 -10.18 -8.13 -5.28
CA LYS A 138 -10.94 -6.98 -5.75
C LYS A 138 -11.89 -6.49 -4.68
N GLN A 139 -12.63 -7.40 -4.06
CA GLN A 139 -13.54 -7.11 -2.97
C GLN A 139 -12.79 -6.57 -1.74
N LEU A 140 -11.63 -7.15 -1.41
CA LEU A 140 -10.78 -6.69 -0.30
C LEU A 140 -10.30 -5.25 -0.55
N PHE A 141 -9.83 -4.97 -1.76
CA PHE A 141 -9.45 -3.63 -2.17
C PHE A 141 -10.61 -2.63 -2.03
N ASP A 142 -11.79 -2.97 -2.57
CA ASP A 142 -12.97 -2.11 -2.51
C ASP A 142 -13.43 -1.86 -1.06
N ASP A 143 -13.44 -2.89 -0.23
CA ASP A 143 -13.84 -2.81 1.18
C ASP A 143 -12.87 -1.98 2.01
N ILE A 144 -11.56 -2.11 1.76
CA ILE A 144 -10.56 -1.22 2.36
C ILE A 144 -10.80 0.21 1.88
N LYS A 145 -10.98 0.43 0.57
CA LYS A 145 -11.22 1.77 0.00
C LYS A 145 -12.43 2.44 0.63
N GLU A 146 -13.52 1.70 0.79
CA GLU A 146 -14.74 2.20 1.42
C GLU A 146 -14.55 2.46 2.92
N GLY A 147 -13.90 1.55 3.65
CA GLY A 147 -13.57 1.75 5.06
C GLY A 147 -12.74 3.03 5.28
N ARG A 148 -11.78 3.30 4.39
CA ARG A 148 -10.99 4.54 4.39
C ARG A 148 -11.85 5.78 4.11
N ARG A 149 -12.75 5.71 3.12
CA ARG A 149 -13.70 6.78 2.79
C ARG A 149 -14.54 7.16 3.99
N GLN A 150 -15.11 6.17 4.69
CA GLN A 150 -15.92 6.37 5.88
C GLN A 150 -15.13 7.03 7.02
N LYS A 151 -13.85 6.66 7.21
CA LYS A 151 -12.99 7.32 8.20
C LYS A 151 -12.71 8.78 7.86
N TYR A 152 -12.49 9.13 6.60
CA TYR A 152 -12.35 10.53 6.19
C TYR A 152 -13.63 11.34 6.43
N LEU A 153 -14.80 10.79 6.09
CA LEU A 153 -16.09 11.44 6.38
C LEU A 153 -16.29 11.66 7.88
N TYR A 154 -15.96 10.65 8.70
CA TYR A 154 -16.02 10.78 10.16
C TYR A 154 -15.06 11.86 10.67
N GLN A 155 -13.81 11.91 10.20
CA GLN A 155 -12.85 12.95 10.59
C GLN A 155 -13.34 14.35 10.20
N ALA A 156 -13.90 14.49 9.00
CA ALA A 156 -14.44 15.74 8.47
C ALA A 156 -15.73 16.22 9.17
N SER A 157 -16.37 15.38 10.00
CA SER A 157 -17.48 15.82 10.86
C SER A 157 -17.05 16.87 11.89
N LYS A 158 -15.74 16.97 12.17
CA LYS A 158 -15.15 18.04 12.99
C LYS A 158 -14.96 19.28 12.11
N PRO A 159 -15.51 20.45 12.46
CA PRO A 159 -15.45 21.65 11.61
C PRO A 159 -14.03 22.07 11.22
N SER A 160 -13.04 21.89 12.10
CA SER A 160 -11.63 22.21 11.80
C SER A 160 -10.98 21.27 10.78
N GLN A 161 -11.61 20.14 10.47
CA GLN A 161 -11.08 19.10 9.60
C GLN A 161 -11.82 19.01 8.26
N SER A 162 -13.03 19.56 8.16
CA SER A 162 -13.87 19.46 6.95
C SER A 162 -13.21 20.07 5.71
N VAL A 163 -12.38 21.11 5.90
CA VAL A 163 -11.62 21.77 4.84
C VAL A 163 -10.66 20.85 4.10
N PHE A 164 -10.25 19.72 4.71
CA PHE A 164 -9.29 18.77 4.11
C PHE A 164 -9.98 17.61 3.38
N LEU A 165 -11.29 17.44 3.54
CA LEU A 165 -12.03 16.27 3.04
C LEU A 165 -11.89 16.10 1.53
N GLU A 166 -12.01 17.18 0.76
CA GLU A 166 -11.88 17.12 -0.69
C GLU A 166 -10.51 16.57 -1.12
N GLY A 167 -9.45 17.04 -0.47
CA GLY A 167 -8.08 16.56 -0.71
C GLY A 167 -7.90 15.08 -0.37
N TRP A 168 -8.47 14.63 0.76
CA TRP A 168 -8.42 13.23 1.17
C TRP A 168 -9.16 12.31 0.20
N LEU A 169 -10.36 12.70 -0.24
CA LEU A 169 -11.14 11.93 -1.22
C LEU A 169 -10.47 11.93 -2.59
N LYS A 170 -9.91 13.06 -3.03
CA LYS A 170 -9.12 13.14 -4.26
C LYS A 170 -7.89 12.23 -4.23
N ARG A 171 -7.21 12.13 -3.09
CA ARG A 171 -6.11 11.17 -2.89
C ARG A 171 -6.61 9.73 -2.98
N LEU A 172 -7.67 9.39 -2.27
CA LEU A 172 -8.23 8.04 -2.24
C LEU A 172 -8.70 7.57 -3.63
N ASN A 173 -9.28 8.48 -4.42
CA ASN A 173 -9.80 8.16 -5.75
C ASN A 173 -8.72 7.81 -6.78
N LYS A 174 -7.45 8.12 -6.52
CA LYS A 174 -6.32 7.71 -7.39
C LYS A 174 -6.03 6.22 -7.37
N PHE A 175 -6.47 5.52 -6.33
CA PHE A 175 -6.27 4.09 -6.20
C PHE A 175 -7.33 3.36 -7.02
N GLU A 176 -6.91 2.62 -8.01
CA GLU A 176 -7.77 1.74 -8.80
C GLU A 176 -7.26 0.31 -8.68
N PHE A 177 -8.19 -0.65 -8.66
CA PHE A 177 -7.79 -2.06 -8.66
C PHE A 177 -7.25 -2.42 -10.04
N GLY A 178 -5.95 -2.71 -10.11
CA GLY A 178 -5.33 -3.23 -11.32
C GLY A 178 -5.71 -4.69 -11.52
N PHE A 179 -6.19 -5.04 -12.72
CA PHE A 179 -6.30 -6.44 -13.08
C PHE A 179 -4.90 -7.07 -13.09
N PHE A 180 -4.74 -8.15 -12.34
CA PHE A 180 -3.60 -9.04 -12.50
C PHE A 180 -3.66 -9.63 -13.92
N GLN A 181 -2.91 -9.08 -14.88
CA GLN A 181 -2.60 -9.86 -16.06
C GLN A 181 -1.71 -11.01 -15.57
N LYS A 182 -2.27 -12.22 -15.41
CA LYS A 182 -1.45 -13.44 -15.51
C LYS A 182 -0.62 -13.25 -16.76
N SER A 183 0.71 -13.20 -16.60
CA SER A 183 1.59 -12.71 -17.65
C SER A 183 1.29 -13.43 -18.97
N LYS A 184 1.41 -12.74 -20.11
CA LYS A 184 1.23 -13.37 -21.44
C LYS A 184 2.03 -14.67 -21.56
N TYR A 185 3.15 -14.79 -20.83
CA TYR A 185 3.99 -15.98 -20.77
C TYR A 185 3.33 -17.21 -20.14
N TYR A 186 2.40 -17.06 -19.18
CA TYR A 186 1.66 -18.19 -18.62
C TYR A 186 0.62 -18.72 -19.62
N LEU A 187 -0.06 -17.83 -20.33
CA LEU A 187 -0.97 -18.24 -21.40
C LEU A 187 -0.20 -18.85 -22.57
N PHE A 188 0.97 -18.27 -22.92
CA PHE A 188 1.85 -18.81 -23.95
C PHE A 188 2.42 -20.18 -23.58
N SER A 189 2.85 -20.38 -22.33
CA SER A 189 3.41 -21.66 -21.89
C SER A 189 2.36 -22.77 -21.87
N VAL A 190 1.12 -22.49 -21.45
CA VAL A 190 0.02 -23.45 -21.51
C VAL A 190 -0.31 -23.82 -22.97
N VAL A 191 -0.39 -22.83 -23.87
CA VAL A 191 -0.64 -23.09 -25.30
C VAL A 191 0.51 -23.89 -25.94
N LEU A 192 1.76 -23.60 -25.59
CA LEU A 192 2.94 -24.32 -26.10
C LEU A 192 2.95 -25.79 -25.65
N VAL A 193 2.62 -26.06 -24.37
CA VAL A 193 2.56 -27.42 -23.82
C VAL A 193 1.44 -28.23 -24.47
N VAL A 194 0.26 -27.63 -24.68
CA VAL A 194 -0.87 -28.32 -25.34
C VAL A 194 -0.54 -28.65 -26.80
N THR A 195 0.07 -27.71 -27.54
CA THR A 195 0.41 -27.93 -28.96
C THR A 195 1.51 -28.99 -29.14
N LEU A 196 2.54 -28.98 -28.29
CA LEU A 196 3.56 -30.04 -28.26
C LEU A 196 2.95 -31.41 -27.93
N GLY A 197 2.04 -31.48 -26.95
CA GLY A 197 1.35 -32.71 -26.57
C GLY A 197 0.52 -33.29 -27.73
N ILE A 198 -0.24 -32.46 -28.44
CA ILE A 198 -1.01 -32.87 -29.62
C ILE A 198 -0.09 -33.35 -30.75
N GLY A 199 1.01 -32.63 -31.01
CA GLY A 199 1.97 -33.01 -32.05
C GLY A 199 2.63 -34.38 -31.77
N ILE A 200 2.98 -34.66 -30.51
CA ILE A 200 3.53 -35.96 -30.10
C ILE A 200 2.49 -37.07 -30.29
N LEU A 201 1.23 -36.85 -29.86
CA LEU A 201 0.13 -37.80 -30.07
C LEU A 201 -0.10 -38.13 -31.55
N MET A 202 -0.10 -37.12 -32.42
CA MET A 202 -0.23 -37.32 -33.87
C MET A 202 0.95 -38.10 -34.46
N TYR A 203 2.18 -37.82 -34.00
CA TYR A 203 3.38 -38.54 -34.44
C TYR A 203 3.38 -40.02 -34.02
N LEU A 204 2.93 -40.32 -32.80
CA LEU A 204 2.82 -41.68 -32.29
C LEU A 204 1.74 -42.48 -33.05
N ASN A 205 0.55 -41.92 -33.26
CA ASN A 205 -0.51 -42.57 -34.05
C ASN A 205 -0.09 -42.86 -35.50
N LYS A 206 0.73 -41.99 -36.11
CA LYS A 206 1.21 -42.21 -37.49
C LYS A 206 2.20 -43.37 -37.57
N LYS A 207 2.96 -43.68 -36.51
CA LYS A 207 3.87 -44.83 -36.47
C LYS A 207 3.13 -46.16 -36.34
N GLU A 208 2.00 -46.20 -35.64
CA GLU A 208 1.21 -47.42 -35.49
C GLU A 208 0.45 -47.82 -36.76
N LEU A 209 0.24 -46.89 -37.70
CA LEU A 209 -0.42 -47.14 -39.00
C LEU A 209 0.54 -47.61 -40.11
N VAL A 210 1.84 -47.74 -39.83
CA VAL A 210 2.89 -48.11 -40.81
C VAL A 210 3.48 -49.50 -40.50
N VAL A 211 2.74 -50.35 -39.78
CA VAL A 211 3.07 -51.77 -39.55
C VAL A 211 2.03 -52.65 -40.23
#